data_AF-A0AAV2EJR0-F1
#
_entry.id   AF-A0AAV2EJR0-F1
#
_cell.length_a   1.000
_cell.length_b   1.000
_cell.length_c   1.000
_cell.angle_alpha   90.00
_cell.angle_beta   90.00
_cell.angle_gamma   90.00
#
_symmetry.space_group_name_H-M   'P 1'
#
loop_
_entity.id
_entity.type
_entity.pdbx_description
1 polymer ?
#
loop_
_entity_poly.entity_id
_entity_poly.type
_entity_poly.pdbx_seq_one_letter_code
_entity_poly.pdbx_strand_id
1 'polypeptide(L)' 'MVNKWAVAAFYVSFSVGLGPLTMVHSTEALPFKVRAQVVGIVVMVNKLLSFALYYLNKLLIIGEFN' A
#
# COMPACT_ATOMS: atom_id res chain seq x y z
N MET A 1 -22.60 -7.87 -2.84
CA MET A 1 -22.60 -7.01 -1.63
C MET A 1 -21.31 -7.28 -0.86
N VAL A 2 -20.48 -6.26 -0.63
CA VAL A 2 -19.22 -6.44 0.11
C VAL A 2 -19.52 -6.63 1.60
N ASN A 3 -18.91 -7.64 2.23
CA ASN A 3 -19.11 -7.94 3.65
C ASN A 3 -18.38 -6.90 4.51
N LYS A 4 -19.14 -6.06 5.21
CA LYS A 4 -18.62 -4.97 6.06
C LYS A 4 -17.65 -5.46 7.14
N TRP A 5 -17.89 -6.66 7.68
CA TRP A 5 -17.03 -7.28 8.68
C TRP A 5 -15.68 -7.70 8.11
N ALA A 6 -15.66 -8.20 6.87
CA ALA A 6 -14.42 -8.55 6.18
C ALA A 6 -13.58 -7.31 5.87
N VAL A 7 -14.22 -6.21 5.47
CA VAL A 7 -13.55 -4.92 5.25
C VAL A 7 -12.95 -4.38 6.55
N ALA A 8 -13.71 -4.39 7.64
CA ALA A 8 -13.23 -3.96 8.94
C ALA A 8 -12.04 -4.81 9.42
N ALA A 9 -12.12 -6.14 9.27
CA ALA A 9 -11.02 -7.05 9.62
C ALA A 9 -9.76 -6.73 8.80
N PHE A 10 -9.90 -6.51 7.49
CA PHE A 10 -8.78 -6.12 6.64
C PHE A 10 -8.11 -4.82 7.10
N TYR A 11 -8.90 -3.78 7.39
CA TYR A 11 -8.36 -2.50 7.88
C TYR A 11 -7.61 -2.67 9.20
N VAL A 12 -8.17 -3.42 10.15
CA VAL A 12 -7.52 -3.66 11.45
C VAL A 12 -6.20 -4.42 11.28
N SER A 13 -6.20 -5.51 10.51
CA SER A 13 -5.00 -6.31 10.25
C SER A 13 -3.93 -5.52 9.50
N PHE A 14 -4.32 -4.67 8.56
CA PHE A 14 -3.40 -3.82 7.82
C PHE A 14 -2.80 -2.71 8.71
N SER A 15 -3.63 -2.03 9.51
CA SER A 15 -3.18 -0.91 10.36
C SER A 15 -2.28 -1.37 11.52
N VAL A 16 -2.52 -2.55 12.10
CA VAL A 16 -1.70 -3.07 13.20
C VAL A 16 -0.48 -3.83 12.69
N GLY A 17 -0.60 -4.52 11.54
CA GLY A 17 0.45 -5.36 10.98
C GLY A 17 1.14 -4.70 9.79
N LEU A 18 0.62 -4.96 8.59
CA LEU A 18 1.31 -4.73 7.32
C LEU A 18 1.76 -3.27 7.11
N GLY A 19 0.98 -2.29 7.56
CA GLY A 19 1.29 -0.86 7.45
C GLY A 19 2.56 -0.46 8.22
N PRO A 20 2.60 -0.60 9.55
CA PRO A 20 3.80 -0.29 10.33
C PRO A 20 4.96 -1.25 10.07
N LEU A 21 4.71 -2.55 9.85
CA LEU A 21 5.80 -3.51 9.63
C LEU A 21 6.65 -3.20 8.39
N THR A 22 6.04 -2.76 7.29
CA THR A 22 6.80 -2.44 6.07
C THR A 22 7.75 -1.25 6.27
N MET A 23 7.34 -0.26 7.06
CA MET A 23 8.17 0.90 7.38
C MET A 23 9.30 0.54 8.34
N VAL A 24 9.03 -0.27 9.37
CA VAL A 24 10.06 -0.73 10.32
C VAL A 24 11.05 -1.66 9.61
N HIS A 25 10.56 -2.69 8.93
CA HIS A 25 11.39 -3.69 8.27
C HIS A 25 12.32 -3.10 7.21
N SER A 26 11.83 -2.16 6.40
CA SER A 26 12.68 -1.49 5.39
C SER A 26 13.80 -0.65 6.01
N THR A 27 13.64 -0.18 7.24
CA THR A 27 14.71 0.54 7.95
C THR A 27 15.68 -0.37 8.70
N GLU A 28 15.23 -1.54 9.17
CA GLU A 28 16.02 -2.45 10.01
C GLU A 28 16.80 -3.50 9.22
N ALA A 29 16.26 -3.99 8.10
CA ALA A 29 16.87 -5.08 7.33
C ALA A 29 18.13 -4.65 6.55
N LEU A 30 18.41 -3.34 6.47
CA LEU A 30 19.37 -2.79 5.51
C LEU A 30 20.55 -2.07 6.17
N PRO A 31 21.77 -2.18 5.59
CA PRO A 31 22.95 -1.51 6.11
C PRO A 31 22.82 0.01 6.02
N PHE A 32 23.40 0.72 6.99
CA PHE A 32 23.25 2.17 7.18
C PHE A 32 23.55 3.01 5.93
N LYS A 33 24.49 2.57 5.08
CA LYS A 33 24.94 3.32 3.89
C LYS A 33 23.87 3.45 2.79
N VAL A 34 22.93 2.51 2.69
CA VAL A 34 21.92 2.46 1.60
C VAL A 34 20.49 2.64 2.12
N ARG A 35 20.32 2.67 3.45
CA ARG A 35 19.01 2.69 4.11
C ARG A 35 18.10 3.81 3.62
N ALA A 36 18.61 5.04 3.55
CA ALA A 36 17.81 6.19 3.11
C ALA A 36 17.31 6.05 1.66
N GLN A 37 18.17 5.54 0.76
CA GLN A 37 17.81 5.33 -0.64
C GLN A 37 16.76 4.23 -0.79
N VAL A 38 16.94 3.12 -0.09
CA VAL A 38 16.00 2.00 -0.19
C VAL A 38 14.65 2.32 0.46
N VAL A 39 14.64 2.99 1.61
CA VAL A 39 13.39 3.48 2.21
C VAL A 39 12.68 4.45 1.26
N GLY A 40 13.43 5.32 0.57
CA GLY A 40 12.89 6.18 -0.48
C GLY A 40 12.23 5.39 -1.62
N ILE A 41 12.87 4.32 -2.09
CA ILE A 41 12.31 3.42 -3.11
C ILE A 41 11.03 2.73 -2.61
N VAL A 42 11.02 2.24 -1.37
CA VAL A 42 9.84 1.59 -0.77
C VAL A 42 8.65 2.56 -0.72
N VAL A 43 8.88 3.81 -0.30
CA VAL A 43 7.83 4.84 -0.28
C VAL A 43 7.35 5.19 -1.68
N MET A 44 8.27 5.29 -2.66
CA MET A 44 7.94 5.55 -4.06
C MET A 44 7.03 4.43 -4.61
N VAL A 45 7.39 3.17 -4.39
CA VAL A 45 6.59 2.01 -4.84
C VAL A 45 5.20 2.02 -4.20
N ASN A 46 5.10 2.31 -2.90
CA ASN A 46 3.80 2.41 -2.22
C ASN A 46 2.90 3.50 -2.83
N LYS A 47 3.48 4.66 -3.17
CA LYS A 47 2.74 5.77 -3.82
C LYS A 47 2.34 5.44 -5.25
N LEU A 48 3.23 4.84 -6.05
CA LEU A 48 2.93 4.45 -7.42
C LEU A 48 1.83 3.38 -7.48
N LEU A 49 1.86 2.39 -6.60
CA LEU A 49 0.82 1.37 -6.55
C LEU A 49 -0.53 1.96 -6.14
N SER A 50 -0.54 2.86 -5.15
CA SER A 50 -1.76 3.60 -4.76
C SER A 50 -2.34 4.42 -5.92
N PHE A 51 -1.48 5.09 -6.68
CA PHE A 51 -1.88 5.82 -7.88
C PHE A 51 -2.42 4.88 -8.95
N ALA A 52 -1.72 3.79 -9.26
CA ALA A 52 -2.14 2.80 -10.25
C ALA A 52 -3.51 2.20 -9.91
N LEU A 53 -3.75 1.82 -8.64
CA LEU A 53 -5.03 1.29 -8.18
C LEU A 53 -6.15 2.32 -8.29
N TYR A 54 -5.89 3.58 -7.94
CA TYR A 54 -6.88 4.65 -8.09
C TYR A 54 -7.26 4.86 -9.56
N TYR A 55 -6.28 4.91 -10.47
CA TYR A 55 -6.55 5.08 -11.90
C TYR A 55 -7.24 3.87 -12.51
N LEU A 56 -6.84 2.65 -12.12
CA LEU A 56 -7.51 1.42 -12.53
C LEU A 56 -8.99 1.44 -12.12
N ASN A 57 -9.27 1.77 -10.85
CA ASN A 57 -10.64 1.86 -10.36
C ASN A 57 -11.44 2.93 -11.10
N LYS A 58 -10.83 4.09 -11.37
CA LYS A 58 -11.47 5.16 -12.13
C LYS A 58 -11.78 4.76 -13.58
N LEU A 59 -10.85 4.06 -14.25
CA LEU A 59 -11.05 3.55 -15.61
C LEU A 59 -12.16 2.49 -15.67
N LEU A 60 -12.20 1.60 -14.68
CA LEU A 60 -13.19 0.54 -14.60
C LEU A 60 -14.60 1.13 -14.40
N ILE A 61 -14.74 2.13 -13.53
CA ILE A 61 -16.02 2.85 -13.34
C ILE A 61 -16.44 3.56 -14.64
N ILE A 62 -15.53 4.23 -15.35
CA ILE A 62 -15.84 4.90 -16.63
C ILE A 62 -16.24 3.90 -17.72
N GLY A 63 -15.62 2.71 -17.74
CA GLY A 63 -15.94 1.64 -18.67
C GLY A 63 -17.31 1.00 -18.46
N GLU A 64 -17.91 1.10 -17.27
CA GLU A 64 -19.28 0.63 -17.01
C GLU A 64 -20.37 1.65 -17.40
N PHE A 65 -20.01 2.86 -17.82
CA PHE A 65 -20.94 3.91 -18.25
C PHE A 65 -21.06 4.05 -19.79
N ASN A 66 -20.52 3.12 -20.58
CA ASN A 66 -20.62 3.06 -22.05
C ASN A 66 -21.13 1.69 -22.50
#